data_AF-A0A525CYG5-F1
#
_entry.id   AF-A0A525CYG5-F1
#
_cell.length_a   1.000
_cell.length_b   1.000
_cell.length_c   1.000
_cell.angle_alpha   90.00
_cell.angle_beta   90.00
_cell.angle_gamma   90.00
#
_symmetry.space_group_name_H-M   'P 1'
#
loop_
_entity.id
_entity.type
_entity.pdbx_description
1 polymer ?
#
loop_
_entity_poly.entity_id
_entity_poly.type
_entity_poly.pdbx_seq_one_letter_code
_entity_poly.pdbx_strand_id
1 'polypeptide(L)'
;SGALIIGFAWSREVNHPEAPGAVGGVVNMSVLGFAAILQPLLGKILDHHWDGSLVNGARVYNSAAYDAALFWFFVVTALAVVMVSLARESNCEVTYDLNK
;
A
#
# COMPACT_ATOMS: atom_id res chain seq x y z
N SER A 1 -12.59 3.84 -5.37
CA SER A 1 -12.04 2.46 -5.31
C SER A 1 -11.56 1.91 -6.67
N GLY A 2 -11.27 2.75 -7.68
CA GLY A 2 -10.82 2.28 -9.01
C GLY A 2 -9.31 2.13 -9.18
N ALA A 3 -8.50 2.67 -8.26
CA ALA A 3 -7.03 2.69 -8.36
C ALA A 3 -6.41 1.28 -8.46
N LEU A 4 -7.00 0.29 -7.76
CA LEU A 4 -6.55 -1.11 -7.86
C LEU A 4 -6.72 -1.65 -9.29
N ILE A 5 -7.89 -1.42 -9.89
CA ILE A 5 -8.20 -1.86 -11.25
C ILE A 5 -7.26 -1.20 -12.25
N ILE A 6 -7.01 0.10 -12.10
CA ILE A 6 -6.04 0.85 -12.92
C ILE A 6 -4.63 0.28 -12.75
N GLY A 7 -4.21 -0.07 -11.53
CA GLY A 7 -2.91 -0.69 -11.27
C GLY A 7 -2.74 -2.05 -11.96
N PHE A 8 -3.79 -2.88 -11.98
CA PHE A 8 -3.78 -4.15 -12.73
C PHE A 8 -3.70 -3.92 -14.24
N ALA A 9 -4.45 -2.93 -14.77
CA ALA A 9 -4.40 -2.58 -16.19
C ALA A 9 -3.00 -2.06 -16.59
N TRP A 10 -2.48 -1.06 -15.86
CA TRP A 10 -1.14 -0.50 -16.07
C TRP A 10 -0.05 -1.56 -16.00
N SER A 11 -0.11 -2.45 -15.00
CA SER A 11 0.87 -3.52 -14.85
C SER A 11 0.85 -4.50 -16.03
N ARG A 12 -0.31 -4.75 -16.64
CA ARG A 12 -0.40 -5.57 -17.86
C ARG A 12 0.17 -4.87 -19.09
N GLU A 13 0.00 -3.54 -19.20
CA GLU A 13 0.52 -2.74 -20.31
C GLU A 13 2.04 -2.65 -20.33
N VAL A 14 2.69 -2.65 -19.16
CA VAL A 14 4.16 -2.51 -19.05
C VAL A 14 4.92 -3.84 -19.08
N ASN A 15 4.24 -4.99 -19.14
CA ASN A 15 4.87 -6.31 -19.06
C ASN A 15 4.57 -7.19 -20.29
N HIS A 16 5.46 -8.15 -20.57
CA HIS A 16 5.34 -9.05 -21.72
C HIS A 16 4.05 -9.90 -21.64
N PRO A 17 3.32 -10.09 -22.75
CA PRO A 17 2.01 -10.76 -22.77
C PRO A 17 2.07 -12.25 -22.44
N GLU A 18 3.26 -12.87 -22.40
CA GLU A 18 3.46 -14.28 -22.08
C GLU A 18 3.33 -14.61 -20.58
N ALA A 19 3.42 -13.62 -19.68
CA ALA A 19 3.36 -13.84 -18.23
C ALA A 19 2.26 -13.03 -17.50
N PRO A 20 1.00 -13.01 -17.99
CA PRO A 20 -0.10 -12.25 -17.38
C PRO A 20 -0.35 -12.64 -15.92
N GLY A 21 -0.27 -13.94 -15.64
CA GLY A 21 -0.53 -14.48 -14.30
C GLY A 21 0.53 -14.09 -13.28
N ALA A 22 1.81 -14.06 -13.66
CA ALA A 22 2.89 -13.69 -12.76
C ALA A 22 2.79 -12.20 -12.38
N VAL A 23 2.54 -11.34 -13.37
CA VAL A 23 2.37 -9.89 -13.18
C VAL A 23 1.16 -9.59 -12.29
N GLY A 24 0.01 -10.20 -12.60
CA GLY A 24 -1.20 -10.06 -11.76
C GLY A 24 -0.98 -10.61 -10.34
N GLY A 25 -0.25 -11.71 -10.21
CA GLY A 25 0.14 -12.27 -8.91
C GLY A 25 0.98 -11.30 -8.09
N VAL A 26 1.98 -10.65 -8.68
CA VAL A 26 2.82 -9.66 -8.00
C VAL A 26 1.98 -8.45 -7.56
N VAL A 27 1.11 -7.92 -8.41
CA VAL A 27 0.22 -6.80 -8.04
C VAL A 27 -0.71 -7.21 -6.88
N ASN A 28 -1.32 -8.39 -6.94
CA ASN A 28 -2.19 -8.88 -5.87
C ASN A 28 -1.44 -9.08 -4.54
N MET A 29 -0.26 -9.70 -4.59
CA MET A 29 0.59 -9.91 -3.41
C MET A 29 1.09 -8.60 -2.82
N SER A 30 1.33 -7.58 -3.65
CA SER A 30 1.71 -6.25 -3.16
C SER A 30 0.58 -5.62 -2.33
N VAL A 31 -0.66 -5.72 -2.81
CA VAL A 31 -1.84 -5.17 -2.11
C VAL A 31 -2.10 -5.92 -0.79
N LEU A 32 -2.13 -7.25 -0.85
CA LEU A 32 -2.37 -8.08 0.34
C LEU A 32 -1.21 -8.00 1.33
N GLY A 33 0.02 -8.05 0.82
CA GLY A 33 1.24 -7.95 1.63
C GLY A 33 1.34 -6.60 2.32
N PHE A 34 1.00 -5.52 1.64
CA PHE A 34 0.98 -4.19 2.25
C PHE A 34 -0.04 -4.09 3.39
N ALA A 35 -1.26 -4.62 3.21
CA ALA A 35 -2.26 -4.69 4.26
C ALA A 35 -1.78 -5.54 5.46
N ALA A 36 -1.16 -6.69 5.17
CA ALA A 36 -0.61 -7.59 6.20
C ALA A 36 0.55 -6.97 6.98
N ILE A 37 1.33 -6.07 6.37
CA ILE A 37 2.43 -5.33 7.02
C ILE A 37 1.90 -4.14 7.82
N LEU A 38 0.94 -3.40 7.29
CA LEU A 38 0.34 -2.24 7.95
C LEU A 38 -0.36 -2.62 9.26
N GLN A 39 -1.13 -3.71 9.27
CA GLN A 39 -1.85 -4.16 10.45
C GLN A 39 -0.97 -4.27 11.73
N PRO A 40 0.15 -5.02 11.74
CA PRO A 40 1.03 -5.12 12.90
C PRO A 40 1.85 -3.85 13.16
N LEU A 41 2.21 -3.08 12.12
CA LEU A 41 2.91 -1.80 12.29
C LEU A 41 2.07 -0.78 13.05
N LEU A 42 0.80 -0.64 12.67
CA LEU A 42 -0.14 0.21 13.41
C LEU A 42 -0.32 -0.28 14.84
N GLY A 43 -0.45 -1.60 15.03
CA GLY A 43 -0.51 -2.22 16.35
C GLY A 43 0.69 -1.84 17.22
N LYS A 44 1.92 -1.90 16.67
CA LYS A 44 3.14 -1.49 17.37
C LYS A 44 3.21 0.00 17.68
N ILE A 45 2.80 0.88 16.75
CA ILE A 45 2.80 2.33 16.97
C ILE A 45 1.84 2.69 18.11
N LEU A 46 0.68 2.02 18.14
CA LEU A 46 -0.33 2.20 19.17
C LEU A 46 0.13 1.64 20.53
N ASP A 47 0.82 0.50 20.54
CA ASP A 47 1.41 -0.10 21.74
C ASP A 47 2.60 0.72 22.28
N HIS A 48 3.38 1.37 21.42
CA HIS A 48 4.48 2.25 21.84
C HIS A 48 4.01 3.57 22.45
N HIS A 49 2.85 4.09 22.02
CA HIS A 49 2.22 5.26 22.62
C HIS A 49 1.28 4.91 23.78
N TRP A 50 1.23 3.63 24.15
CA TRP A 50 0.44 3.19 25.28
C TRP A 50 1.22 3.40 26.58
N ASP A 51 0.75 4.35 27.38
CA ASP A 51 1.37 4.79 28.64
C ASP A 51 1.06 3.86 29.83
N GLY A 52 0.72 2.58 29.56
CA GLY A 52 0.30 1.62 30.59
C GLY A 52 -1.05 1.94 31.27
N SER A 53 -1.75 2.99 30.84
CA SER A 53 -3.07 3.37 31.36
C SER A 53 -4.13 2.33 30.97
N LEU A 54 -4.67 1.65 31.99
CA LEU A 54 -5.79 0.73 31.89
C LEU A 54 -6.94 1.29 32.72
N VAL A 55 -8.08 1.53 32.08
CA VAL A 55 -9.34 1.85 32.79
C VAL A 55 -10.28 0.66 32.56
N ASN A 56 -10.73 0.04 33.66
CA ASN A 56 -11.64 -1.12 33.63
C ASN A 56 -11.15 -2.29 32.73
N GLY A 57 -9.84 -2.53 32.67
CA GLY A 57 -9.26 -3.62 31.86
C GLY A 57 -9.20 -3.32 30.36
N ALA A 58 -9.65 -2.15 29.91
CA ALA A 58 -9.47 -1.66 28.55
C ALA A 58 -8.25 -0.72 28.47
N ARG A 59 -7.41 -0.90 27.45
CA ARG A 59 -6.27 -0.01 27.18
C ARG A 59 -6.81 1.36 26.80
N VAL A 60 -6.54 2.38 27.62
CA VAL A 60 -6.90 3.76 27.31
C VAL A 60 -5.74 4.38 26.57
N TYR A 61 -5.96 4.62 25.28
CA TYR A 61 -5.02 5.32 24.42
C TYR A 61 -5.22 6.83 24.59
N ASN A 62 -4.16 7.52 24.99
CA ASN A 62 -4.15 8.97 25.13
C ASN A 62 -4.28 9.63 23.73
N SER A 63 -4.65 10.92 23.66
CA SER A 63 -4.80 11.66 22.39
C SER A 63 -3.55 11.55 21.51
N ALA A 64 -2.35 11.58 22.13
CA ALA A 64 -1.06 11.41 21.45
C ALA A 64 -0.95 10.10 20.63
N ALA A 65 -1.58 9.02 21.07
CA ALA A 65 -1.57 7.74 20.36
C ALA A 65 -2.45 7.78 19.09
N TYR A 66 -3.57 8.51 19.15
CA TYR A 66 -4.42 8.77 17.99
C TYR A 66 -3.73 9.70 16.99
N ASP A 67 -3.10 10.78 17.46
CA ASP A 67 -2.33 11.68 16.60
C ASP A 67 -1.17 10.95 15.91
N ALA A 68 -0.46 10.06 16.63
CA ALA A 68 0.60 9.24 16.06
C ALA A 68 0.09 8.27 14.97
N ALA A 69 -1.06 7.63 15.20
CA ALA A 69 -1.67 6.76 14.20
C ALA A 69 -2.11 7.55 12.96
N LEU A 70 -2.69 8.74 13.14
CA LEU A 70 -3.11 9.62 12.04
C LEU A 70 -1.91 10.12 11.23
N PHE A 71 -0.84 10.53 11.91
CA PHE A 71 0.42 10.92 11.28
C PHE A 71 1.02 9.75 10.48
N TRP A 72 0.96 8.53 11.02
CA TRP A 72 1.43 7.34 10.31
C TRP A 72 0.64 7.09 9.02
N PHE A 73 -0.69 7.18 9.06
CA PHE A 73 -1.50 7.10 7.84
C PHE A 73 -1.10 8.18 6.83
N PHE A 74 -0.86 9.40 7.28
CA PHE A 74 -0.42 10.50 6.42
C PHE A 74 0.93 10.22 5.76
N VAL A 75 1.92 9.72 6.53
CA VAL A 75 3.24 9.31 6.00
C VAL A 75 3.10 8.22 4.94
N VAL A 76 2.27 7.22 5.20
CA VAL A 76 2.02 6.12 4.28
C VAL A 76 1.35 6.59 2.99
N THR A 77 0.37 7.49 3.09
CA THR A 77 -0.26 8.12 1.91
C THR A 77 0.72 8.98 1.14
N ALA A 78 1.55 9.78 1.80
CA ALA A 78 2.57 10.58 1.14
C ALA A 78 3.58 9.70 0.39
N LEU A 79 4.03 8.60 1.00
CA LEU A 79 4.90 7.63 0.35
C LEU A 79 4.23 7.02 -0.90
N ALA A 80 2.95 6.66 -0.81
CA ALA A 80 2.19 6.15 -1.96
C ALA A 80 2.12 7.18 -3.11
N VAL A 81 1.90 8.45 -2.80
CA VAL A 81 1.90 9.54 -3.79
C VAL A 81 3.27 9.68 -4.45
N VAL A 82 4.36 9.62 -3.68
CA VAL A 82 5.72 9.65 -4.22
C VAL A 82 5.98 8.45 -5.13
N MET A 83 5.61 7.24 -4.71
CA MET A 83 5.77 6.03 -5.54
C MET A 83 4.97 6.12 -6.84
N VAL A 84 3.75 6.62 -6.80
CA VAL A 84 2.92 6.85 -8.00
C VAL A 84 3.52 7.92 -8.90
N SER A 85 4.08 9.00 -8.33
CA SER A 85 4.73 10.05 -9.12
C SER A 85 5.99 9.57 -9.86
N LEU A 86 6.65 8.52 -9.33
CA LEU A 86 7.77 7.84 -9.99
C LEU A 86 7.31 6.81 -11.03
N ALA A 87 6.04 6.40 -11.02
CA ALA A 87 5.50 5.53 -12.03
C ALA A 87 5.46 6.27 -13.37
N ARG A 88 6.24 5.80 -14.35
CA ARG A 88 6.19 6.32 -15.72
C ARG A 88 4.79 6.10 -16.31
N GLU A 89 4.26 7.13 -16.93
CA GLU A 89 3.03 7.02 -17.71
C GLU A 89 3.24 6.01 -18.85
N SER A 90 2.37 5.00 -18.94
CA SER A 90 2.40 3.98 -19.99
C SER A 90 1.87 4.49 -21.34
N ASN A 91 1.52 5.79 -21.46
CA ASN A 91 0.97 6.43 -22.67
C ASN A 91 -0.16 5.65 -23.38
N CYS A 92 -0.87 4.77 -22.66
CA CYS A 92 -1.83 3.81 -23.26
C CYS A 92 -1.25 3.03 -24.46
N GLU A 93 0.07 2.88 -24.50
CA GLU A 93 0.77 2.18 -25.57
C GLU A 93 1.39 0.95 -24.96
N VAL A 94 0.79 -0.20 -25.22
CA VAL A 94 1.42 -1.45 -24.83
C VAL A 94 2.64 -1.60 -25.73
N THR A 95 3.83 -1.40 -25.17
CA THR A 95 5.08 -1.50 -25.91
C THR A 95 5.36 -2.97 -26.21
N TYR A 96 4.71 -3.51 -27.23
CA TYR A 96 5.08 -4.78 -27.85
C TYR A 96 5.80 -4.50 -29.16
N ASP A 97 7.10 -4.74 -29.18
CA ASP A 97 7.84 -4.94 -30.42
C ASP A 97 7.32 -6.26 -31.02
N LEU A 98 6.40 -6.18 -31.98
CA LEU A 98 5.88 -7.31 -32.77
C LEU A 98 6.94 -7.86 -33.74
N ASN A 99 8.19 -7.99 -33.29
CA ASN A 99 9.29 -8.43 -34.14
C ASN A 99 10.41 -9.13 -33.35
N LYS A 100 10.09 -10.29 -32.77
CA LYS A 100 11.06 -11.40 -32.70
C LYS A 100 10.38 -12.76 -32.56
#